data_AF-A0A6F8PI60-F1
#
_entry.id   AF-A0A6F8PI60-F1
#
_cell.length_a   1.000
_cell.length_b   1.000
_cell.length_c   1.000
_cell.angle_alpha   90.00
_cell.angle_beta   90.00
_cell.angle_gamma   90.00
#
_symmetry.space_group_name_H-M   'P 1'
#
loop_
_entity.id
_entity.type
_entity.pdbx_description
1 polymer ?
#
loop_
_entity_poly.entity_id
_entity_poly.type
_entity_poly.pdbx_seq_one_letter_code
_entity_poly.pdbx_strand_id
1 'polypeptide(L)'
;VFGLAFAGISSFLSSVNFLSTIAVLGVTNGAKPWCLFTWAIVFTAIMLIATLPILTGGLLMLVLDLHLNTQFYDASFNGDPVLYQHLFWFFGHPEVYIIILPAFGVISQTLSTSAGKLVFGGP
;
A
#
# COMPACT_ATOMS: atom_id res chain seq x y z
N VAL A 1 9.64 15.74 1.71
CA VAL A 1 10.28 14.42 1.49
C VAL A 1 10.32 13.58 2.76
N PHE A 2 10.96 14.04 3.84
CA PHE A 2 11.05 13.27 5.09
C PHE A 2 9.68 12.86 5.68
N GLY A 3 8.67 13.73 5.63
CA GLY A 3 7.32 13.38 6.10
C GLY A 3 6.71 12.17 5.37
N LEU A 4 6.85 12.10 4.05
CA LEU A 4 6.42 10.96 3.23
C LEU A 4 7.24 9.71 3.54
N ALA A 5 8.55 9.84 3.79
CA ALA A 5 9.39 8.70 4.17
C ALA A 5 8.99 8.10 5.52
N PHE A 6 8.73 8.93 6.54
CA PHE A 6 8.25 8.46 7.84
C PHE A 6 6.86 7.82 7.76
N ALA A 7 5.95 8.43 6.99
CA ALA A 7 4.63 7.85 6.72
C ALA A 7 4.76 6.49 6.02
N GLY A 8 5.65 6.38 5.02
CA GLY A 8 5.93 5.13 4.30
C GLY A 8 6.47 4.03 5.21
N ILE A 9 7.39 4.34 6.12
CA ILE A 9 7.90 3.37 7.11
C ILE A 9 6.77 2.88 8.03
N SER A 10 5.91 3.78 8.50
CA SER A 10 4.76 3.42 9.33
C SER A 10 3.79 2.49 8.59
N SER A 11 3.44 2.81 7.34
CA SER A 11 2.56 1.99 6.50
C SER A 11 3.17 0.62 6.18
N PHE A 12 4.48 0.53 5.94
CA PHE A 12 5.17 -0.73 5.71
C PHE A 12 5.12 -1.65 6.94
N LEU A 13 5.47 -1.13 8.11
CA LEU A 13 5.41 -1.88 9.37
C LEU A 13 3.98 -2.30 9.70
N SER A 14 3.00 -1.43 9.46
CA SER A 14 1.57 -1.75 9.62
C SER A 14 1.14 -2.89 8.70
N SER A 15 1.60 -2.90 7.45
CA SER A 15 1.27 -3.96 6.48
C SER A 15 1.81 -5.32 6.89
N VAL A 16 3.08 -5.37 7.34
CA VAL A 16 3.68 -6.60 7.88
C VAL A 16 2.91 -7.09 9.10
N ASN A 17 2.53 -6.19 10.01
CA ASN A 17 1.74 -6.53 11.19
C ASN A 17 0.35 -7.09 10.83
N PHE A 18 -0.36 -6.48 9.88
CA PHE A 18 -1.66 -7.00 9.45
C PHE A 18 -1.54 -8.40 8.83
N LEU A 19 -0.55 -8.63 7.97
CA LEU A 19 -0.35 -9.95 7.36
C LEU A 19 0.00 -11.02 8.40
N SER A 20 0.90 -10.72 9.33
CA SER A 20 1.28 -11.67 10.39
C SER A 20 0.10 -11.97 11.31
N THR A 21 -0.69 -10.95 11.68
CA THR A 21 -1.87 -11.09 12.54
C THR A 21 -2.93 -11.97 11.87
N ILE A 22 -3.23 -11.72 10.59
CA ILE A 22 -4.22 -12.50 9.84
C ILE A 22 -3.75 -13.94 9.64
N ALA A 23 -2.45 -14.14 9.34
CA ALA A 23 -1.89 -15.48 9.14
C ALA A 23 -1.87 -16.30 10.44
N VAL A 24 -1.46 -15.71 11.56
CA VAL A 24 -1.33 -16.41 12.84
C VAL A 24 -2.71 -16.56 13.50
N LEU A 25 -3.41 -15.45 13.78
CA LEU A 25 -4.66 -15.49 14.55
C LEU A 25 -5.88 -15.94 13.74
N GLY A 26 -5.85 -15.76 12.41
CA GLY A 26 -6.92 -16.24 11.53
C GLY A 26 -6.92 -17.76 11.41
N VAL A 27 -5.73 -18.39 11.35
CA VAL A 27 -5.61 -19.86 11.24
C VAL A 27 -5.80 -20.55 12.59
N THR A 28 -5.29 -19.99 13.69
CA THR A 28 -5.34 -20.66 15.01
C THR A 28 -6.73 -20.73 15.64
N ASN A 29 -7.62 -19.79 15.32
CA ASN A 29 -8.96 -19.74 15.91
C ASN A 29 -10.03 -20.52 15.12
N GLY A 30 -9.67 -21.20 14.03
CA GLY A 30 -10.64 -21.83 13.13
C GLY A 30 -11.61 -20.83 12.45
N ALA A 31 -11.40 -19.53 12.67
CA ALA A 31 -12.15 -18.45 12.07
C ALA A 31 -11.67 -18.30 10.62
N LYS A 32 -12.34 -19.00 9.71
CA LYS A 32 -12.11 -18.79 8.27
C LYS A 32 -12.21 -17.29 7.98
N PRO A 33 -11.19 -16.65 7.39
CA PRO A 33 -11.22 -15.23 7.07
C PRO A 33 -12.12 -15.02 5.84
N TRP A 34 -13.42 -15.20 5.99
CA TRP A 34 -14.40 -14.99 4.91
C TRP A 34 -15.01 -13.60 4.92
N CYS A 35 -14.64 -12.72 5.86
CA CYS A 35 -15.08 -11.33 5.74
C CYS A 35 -14.32 -10.69 4.57
N LEU A 36 -15.06 -10.14 3.60
CA LEU A 36 -14.51 -9.41 2.46
C LEU A 36 -13.61 -8.25 2.91
N PHE A 37 -13.88 -7.67 4.08
CA PHE A 37 -13.00 -6.69 4.70
C PHE A 37 -11.61 -7.24 5.00
N THR A 38 -11.51 -8.45 5.57
CA THR A 38 -10.22 -9.07 5.88
C THR A 38 -9.42 -9.33 4.59
N TRP A 39 -10.08 -9.79 3.53
CA TRP A 39 -9.45 -9.93 2.22
C TRP A 39 -8.96 -8.61 1.64
N ALA A 40 -9.77 -7.55 1.72
CA ALA A 40 -9.36 -6.22 1.29
C ALA A 40 -8.08 -5.76 2.02
N ILE A 41 -7.99 -5.97 3.33
CA ILE A 41 -6.78 -5.66 4.12
C ILE A 41 -5.58 -6.49 3.66
N VAL A 42 -5.73 -7.79 3.41
CA VAL A 42 -4.64 -8.64 2.88
C VAL A 42 -4.09 -8.09 1.56
N PHE A 43 -4.97 -7.77 0.60
CA PHE A 43 -4.54 -7.20 -0.69
C PHE A 43 -3.85 -5.85 -0.52
N THR A 44 -4.39 -4.97 0.33
CA THR A 44 -3.77 -3.65 0.59
C THR A 44 -2.38 -3.78 1.21
N ALA A 45 -2.18 -4.71 2.15
CA ALA A 45 -0.90 -4.93 2.80
C ALA A 45 0.16 -5.48 1.83
N ILE A 46 -0.23 -6.40 0.95
CA ILE A 46 0.66 -6.92 -0.10
C ILE A 46 1.07 -5.80 -1.06
N MET A 47 0.11 -4.96 -1.50
CA MET A 47 0.40 -3.83 -2.39
C MET A 47 1.33 -2.80 -1.74
N LEU A 48 1.14 -2.49 -0.46
CA LEU A 48 2.00 -1.56 0.26
C LEU A 48 3.44 -2.09 0.39
N ILE A 49 3.61 -3.36 0.74
CA ILE A 49 4.95 -3.99 0.83
C ILE A 49 5.67 -3.97 -0.51
N ALA A 50 4.96 -4.21 -1.62
CA ALA A 50 5.55 -4.24 -2.95
C ALA A 50 5.91 -2.84 -3.47
N THR A 51 5.12 -1.81 -3.16
CA THR A 51 5.22 -0.50 -3.83
C THR A 51 5.98 0.55 -3.02
N LEU A 52 5.95 0.49 -1.68
CA LEU A 52 6.64 1.45 -0.82
C LEU A 52 8.18 1.48 -0.97
N PRO A 53 8.89 0.36 -1.20
CA PRO A 53 10.33 0.40 -1.44
C PRO A 53 10.71 1.25 -2.67
N ILE A 54 9.86 1.23 -3.70
CA ILE A 54 10.09 1.92 -4.97
C ILE A 54 9.91 3.43 -4.79
N LEU A 55 8.85 3.85 -4.08
CA LEU A 55 8.67 5.24 -3.69
C LEU A 55 9.83 5.72 -2.81
N THR A 56 10.22 4.92 -1.81
CA THR A 56 11.30 5.29 -0.88
C THR A 56 12.62 5.46 -1.62
N GLY A 57 12.91 4.61 -2.61
CA GLY A 57 14.06 4.77 -3.49
C GLY A 57 14.01 6.07 -4.30
N GLY A 58 12.86 6.39 -4.90
CA GLY A 58 12.65 7.67 -5.61
C GLY A 58 12.84 8.90 -4.72
N LEU A 59 12.31 8.86 -3.50
CA LEU A 59 12.48 9.93 -2.52
C LEU A 59 13.92 10.04 -2.04
N LEU A 60 14.64 8.93 -1.87
CA LEU A 60 16.04 8.94 -1.47
C LEU A 60 16.90 9.56 -2.56
N MET A 61 16.75 9.15 -3.83
CA MET A 61 17.43 9.77 -4.96
C MET A 61 17.17 11.27 -5.03
N LEU A 62 15.93 11.71 -4.75
CA LEU A 62 15.59 13.13 -4.69
C LEU A 62 16.33 13.85 -3.55
N VAL A 63 16.45 13.24 -2.37
CA VAL A 63 17.22 13.82 -1.25
C VAL A 63 18.71 13.92 -1.60
N LEU A 64 19.26 12.91 -2.28
CA LEU A 64 20.65 12.91 -2.72
C LEU A 64 20.90 14.05 -3.71
N ASP A 65 20.00 14.27 -4.67
CA ASP A 65 20.14 15.37 -5.65
C ASP A 65 20.05 16.74 -4.95
N LEU A 66 19.20 16.86 -3.93
CA LEU A 66 19.02 18.12 -3.19
C LEU A 66 20.17 18.46 -2.22
N HIS A 67 20.85 17.46 -1.63
CA HIS A 67 21.78 17.70 -0.51
C HIS A 67 23.19 17.13 -0.69
N LEU A 68 23.38 16.18 -1.60
CA LEU A 68 24.64 15.46 -1.78
C LEU A 68 25.20 15.57 -3.21
N ASN A 69 24.71 16.54 -3.99
CA ASN A 69 25.16 16.87 -5.35
C ASN A 69 25.15 15.67 -6.32
N THR A 70 24.31 14.66 -6.08
CA THR A 70 24.01 13.67 -7.12
C THR A 70 23.13 14.30 -8.20
N GLN A 71 23.01 13.64 -9.35
CA GLN A 71 22.31 14.17 -10.52
C GLN A 71 21.44 13.09 -11.17
N PHE A 72 20.52 12.49 -10.42
CA PHE A 72 19.61 11.47 -10.95
C PHE A 72 18.54 12.09 -11.85
N TYR A 73 18.02 13.27 -11.50
CA TYR A 73 16.87 13.90 -12.16
C TYR A 73 17.20 15.19 -12.93
N ASP A 74 18.44 15.71 -12.87
CA ASP A 74 18.84 16.94 -13.59
C ASP A 74 19.28 16.64 -15.02
N ALA A 75 18.47 17.07 -16.00
CA ALA A 75 18.75 16.93 -17.43
C ALA A 75 20.05 17.64 -17.86
N SER A 76 20.50 18.66 -17.12
CA SER A 76 21.73 19.40 -17.42
C SER A 76 22.98 18.55 -17.22
N PHE A 77 22.90 17.52 -16.37
CA PHE A 77 24.01 16.64 -16.01
C PHE A 77 23.76 15.17 -16.41
N ASN A 78 22.99 14.95 -17.49
CA ASN A 78 22.58 13.63 -18.00
C ASN A 78 21.63 12.82 -17.10
N GLY A 79 20.99 13.45 -16.10
CA GLY A 79 19.86 12.86 -15.38
C GLY A 79 18.58 12.83 -16.21
N ASP A 80 17.57 12.10 -15.75
CA ASP A 80 16.27 11.98 -16.43
C ASP A 80 15.11 12.38 -15.50
N PRO A 81 14.47 13.55 -15.71
CA PRO A 81 13.28 13.94 -14.96
C PRO A 81 12.09 12.99 -15.13
N VAL A 82 12.00 12.24 -16.23
CA VAL A 82 10.91 11.29 -16.51
C VAL A 82 11.03 10.05 -15.62
N LEU A 83 12.25 9.68 -15.21
CA LEU A 83 12.48 8.61 -14.24
C LEU A 83 11.70 8.85 -12.94
N TYR A 84 11.68 10.08 -12.42
CA TYR A 84 10.91 10.40 -11.21
C TYR A 84 9.42 10.14 -11.42
N GLN A 85 8.87 10.48 -12.59
CA GLN A 85 7.47 10.24 -12.91
C GLN A 85 7.15 8.75 -12.92
N HIS A 86 8.02 7.92 -13.51
CA HIS A 86 7.84 6.47 -13.51
C HIS A 86 7.87 5.89 -12.10
N LEU A 87 8.83 6.28 -11.27
CA LEU A 87 8.95 5.80 -9.89
C LEU A 87 7.77 6.25 -9.03
N PHE A 88 7.35 7.51 -9.19
CA PHE A 88 6.21 8.07 -8.47
C PHE A 88 4.91 7.37 -8.87
N TRP A 89 4.63 7.22 -10.17
CA TRP A 89 3.38 6.61 -10.65
C TRP A 89 3.34 5.09 -10.50
N PHE A 90 4.49 4.42 -10.45
CA PHE A 90 4.56 3.01 -10.07
C PHE A 90 3.96 2.79 -8.67
N PHE A 91 4.15 3.73 -7.75
CA PHE A 91 3.49 3.73 -6.44
C PHE A 91 2.10 4.37 -6.48
N GLY A 92 1.94 5.50 -7.17
CA GLY A 92 0.71 6.31 -7.13
C GLY A 92 -0.52 5.60 -7.69
N HIS A 93 -0.37 4.77 -8.73
CA HIS A 93 -1.51 3.99 -9.24
C HIS A 93 -1.96 2.89 -8.26
N PRO A 94 -1.05 2.08 -7.68
CA PRO A 94 -1.38 1.22 -6.53
C PRO A 94 -1.98 1.96 -5.32
N GLU A 95 -1.51 3.16 -5.00
CA GLU A 95 -1.95 3.91 -3.82
C GLU A 95 -3.45 4.21 -3.85
N VAL A 96 -3.99 4.60 -5.01
CA VAL A 96 -5.44 4.84 -5.14
C VAL A 96 -6.27 3.56 -4.91
N TYR A 97 -5.72 2.38 -5.23
CA TYR A 97 -6.38 1.11 -4.89
C TYR A 97 -6.27 0.76 -3.41
N ILE A 98 -5.13 1.06 -2.78
CA ILE A 98 -4.93 0.85 -1.35
C ILE A 98 -5.96 1.65 -0.54
N ILE A 99 -6.35 2.84 -1.01
CA ILE A 99 -7.37 3.67 -0.37
C ILE A 99 -8.79 3.10 -0.58
N ILE A 100 -9.12 2.64 -1.79
CA ILE A 100 -10.51 2.23 -2.11
C ILE A 100 -10.86 0.81 -1.64
N LEU A 101 -9.90 -0.13 -1.61
CA LEU A 101 -10.16 -1.53 -1.28
C LEU A 101 -10.76 -1.74 0.13
N PRO A 102 -10.22 -1.13 1.21
CA PRO A 102 -10.83 -1.24 2.54
C PRO A 102 -12.23 -0.64 2.59
N ALA A 103 -12.47 0.45 1.85
CA ALA A 103 -13.79 1.07 1.76
C ALA A 103 -14.83 0.10 1.14
N PHE A 104 -14.46 -0.61 0.08
CA PHE A 104 -15.30 -1.69 -0.48
C PHE A 104 -15.55 -2.81 0.53
N GLY A 105 -14.53 -3.18 1.31
CA GLY A 105 -14.69 -4.12 2.43
C GLY A 105 -15.75 -3.66 3.44
N VAL A 106 -15.68 -2.41 3.90
CA VAL A 106 -16.66 -1.85 4.85
C VAL A 106 -18.07 -1.77 4.25
N ILE A 107 -18.20 -1.31 3.00
CA ILE A 107 -19.50 -1.23 2.31
C ILE A 107 -20.13 -2.62 2.19
N SER A 108 -19.34 -3.63 1.81
CA SER A 108 -19.85 -5.01 1.68
C SER A 108 -20.38 -5.56 3.00
N GLN A 109 -19.68 -5.28 4.11
CA GLN A 109 -20.07 -5.77 5.43
C GLN A 109 -21.29 -5.04 5.99
N THR A 110 -21.39 -3.72 5.79
CA THR A 110 -22.55 -2.91 6.22
C THR A 110 -23.82 -3.28 5.44
N LEU A 111 -23.70 -3.56 4.14
CA LEU A 111 -24.83 -4.04 3.34
C LEU A 111 -25.28 -5.44 3.75
N SER A 112 -24.35 -6.37 3.97
CA SER A 112 -24.65 -7.73 4.44
C SER A 112 -25.40 -7.73 5.77
N THR A 113 -24.92 -6.92 6.72
CA THR A 113 -25.51 -6.81 8.07
C THR A 113 -26.87 -6.12 8.05
N SER A 114 -27.03 -5.04 7.30
CA SER A 114 -28.32 -4.33 7.19
C SER A 114 -29.39 -5.13 6.43
N ALA A 115 -29.00 -5.92 5.42
CA ALA A 115 -29.92 -6.78 4.67
C ALA A 115 -30.22 -8.12 5.37
N GLY A 116 -29.42 -8.51 6.36
CA GLY A 116 -29.50 -9.82 7.01
C GLY A 116 -29.20 -10.99 6.05
N LYS A 117 -28.43 -10.73 4.99
CA LYS A 117 -28.12 -11.70 3.92
C LYS A 117 -26.63 -11.70 3.64
N LEU A 118 -26.08 -12.88 3.34
CA LEU A 118 -24.70 -13.01 2.90
C LEU A 118 -24.45 -12.27 1.59
N VAL A 119 -23.22 -11.80 1.39
CA VAL A 119 -22.83 -11.12 0.15
C VAL A 119 -22.85 -12.13 -0.99
N PHE A 120 -23.54 -11.78 -2.08
CA PHE A 120 -23.60 -12.63 -3.26
C PHE A 120 -22.20 -12.77 -3.91
N GLY A 121 -21.80 -14.02 -4.19
CA GLY A 121 -20.46 -14.33 -4.70
C GLY A 121 -19.33 -14.12 -3.68
N GLY A 122 -19.68 -13.85 -2.43
CA GLY A 122 -18.74 -13.82 -1.33
C GLY A 122 -18.35 -15.23 -0.87
N PRO A 123 -17.20 -15.36 -0.18
CA PRO A 123 -16.77 -16.60 0.44
C PRO A 123 -17.71 -17.14 1.54
#